data_AF-A0A7X9DKJ1-F1
#
_entry.id   AF-A0A7X9DKJ1-F1
#
_cell.length_a   1.000
_cell.length_b   1.000
_cell.length_c   1.000
_cell.angle_alpha   90.00
_cell.angle_beta   90.00
_cell.angle_gamma   90.00
#
_symmetry.space_group_name_H-M   'P 1'
#
loop_
_entity.id
_entity.type
_entity.pdbx_description
1 polymer ?
#
loop_
_entity_poly.entity_id
_entity_poly.type
_entity_poly.pdbx_seq_one_letter_code
_entity_poly.pdbx_strand_id
1 'polypeptide(L)'
;MAKETGRKSQYKGLLDPGLPKNWLPKNWEEISRTGSNTQIVINLGHIDPENQANSILVSGQTTANVDGETVSVHGIAPKGTMTKFFDSMTKMAATGWMEGYTPEKISSIRKDFNTKIMNEKYDTSVMVSITRFDSVGSAKDALENQMTLPTQGFGALKIPGADGKVTNYFDNEYVKQYISEDQRKLLSEMMKKASEEYKVKTKAHNMNFYKDTVCGYPAVLSEIDNPEYLRQEEAKKRPKPTVDKNKFQGGGFDPLAGKGVLPKKSKPLPPEKTIKGCVAIQAGQYLITGTLLSMLFMTPRGDTFHESLKKTDKYIEREKVEGQMYTTTHVIPVESNIAEEGYVYREQIEKIVSIIIDSVKGKN
;
A
#
# COMPACT_ATOMS: atom_id res chain seq x y z
N MET A 1 5.94 7.05 -37.48
CA MET A 1 6.62 8.25 -36.94
C MET A 1 5.58 9.15 -36.29
N ALA A 2 5.33 8.98 -34.99
CA ALA A 2 4.42 9.83 -34.22
C ALA A 2 5.25 10.86 -33.44
N LYS A 3 4.92 12.13 -33.65
CA LYS A 3 5.64 13.31 -33.15
C LYS A 3 5.67 13.36 -31.61
N GLU A 4 6.87 13.57 -31.08
CA GLU A 4 7.10 14.05 -29.72
C GLU A 4 6.38 15.39 -29.51
N THR A 5 5.29 15.40 -28.75
CA THR A 5 4.77 16.62 -28.13
C THR A 5 5.30 16.68 -26.69
N GLY A 6 5.99 17.78 -26.40
CA GLY A 6 6.90 17.90 -25.27
C GLY A 6 6.19 17.91 -23.91
N ARG A 7 6.64 17.01 -23.01
CA ARG A 7 6.41 17.09 -21.55
C ARG A 7 7.22 18.21 -20.87
N LYS A 8 8.03 18.98 -21.60
CA LYS A 8 8.97 19.96 -21.02
C LYS A 8 8.33 21.26 -20.52
N SER A 9 7.05 21.56 -20.82
CA SER A 9 6.47 22.90 -20.51
C SER A 9 5.57 22.97 -19.27
N GLN A 10 5.17 21.86 -18.65
CA GLN A 10 4.15 21.86 -17.57
C GLN A 10 4.71 21.95 -16.14
N TYR A 11 6.04 21.90 -15.97
CA TYR A 11 6.69 21.83 -14.65
C TYR A 11 7.74 22.93 -14.40
N LYS A 12 7.68 24.02 -15.17
CA LYS A 12 8.63 25.14 -15.04
C LYS A 12 8.45 25.78 -13.66
N GLY A 13 9.51 25.75 -12.83
CA GLY A 13 9.51 26.29 -11.47
C GLY A 13 9.36 25.27 -10.34
N LEU A 14 9.16 23.99 -10.66
CA LEU A 14 9.22 22.91 -9.66
C LEU A 14 10.67 22.53 -9.36
N LEU A 15 10.90 22.06 -8.13
CA LEU A 15 12.09 21.32 -7.76
C LEU A 15 12.17 20.11 -8.71
N ASP A 16 13.22 20.08 -9.51
CA ASP A 16 13.52 18.92 -10.33
C ASP A 16 14.38 17.94 -9.49
N PRO A 17 13.85 16.79 -9.08
CA PRO A 17 14.62 15.79 -8.34
C PRO A 17 15.65 15.06 -9.22
N GLY A 18 15.70 15.30 -10.54
CA GLY A 18 16.64 14.63 -11.44
C GLY A 18 16.27 13.19 -11.76
N LEU A 19 15.00 12.82 -11.56
CA LEU A 19 14.53 11.46 -11.78
C LEU A 19 14.73 11.05 -13.26
N PRO A 20 15.34 9.89 -13.55
CA PRO A 20 15.52 9.41 -14.91
C PRO A 20 14.21 9.31 -15.69
N LYS A 21 14.31 9.35 -17.03
CA LYS A 21 13.17 8.99 -17.88
C LYS A 21 12.82 7.52 -17.61
N ASN A 22 11.53 7.23 -17.40
CA ASN A 22 11.04 5.88 -17.08
C ASN A 22 11.68 5.27 -15.82
N TRP A 23 11.90 6.08 -14.78
CA TRP A 23 12.49 5.65 -13.51
C TRP A 23 11.63 4.66 -12.70
N LEU A 24 10.34 4.54 -13.03
CA LEU A 24 9.41 3.63 -12.38
C LEU A 24 9.44 2.23 -13.01
N PRO A 25 9.25 1.16 -12.23
CA PRO A 25 9.06 -0.19 -12.75
C PRO A 25 7.81 -0.33 -13.63
N LYS A 26 7.72 -1.40 -14.42
CA LYS A 26 6.69 -1.64 -15.46
C LYS A 26 5.22 -1.49 -14.99
N ASN A 27 4.92 -1.81 -13.73
CA ASN A 27 3.57 -1.75 -13.17
C ASN A 27 3.33 -0.50 -12.31
N TRP A 28 4.22 0.48 -12.39
CA TRP A 28 4.09 1.74 -11.66
C TRP A 28 3.96 2.90 -12.63
N GLU A 29 3.09 3.83 -12.30
CA GLU A 29 2.98 5.07 -13.05
C GLU A 29 2.92 6.28 -12.13
N GLU A 30 3.47 7.39 -12.63
CA GLU A 30 3.32 8.68 -12.00
C GLU A 30 1.94 9.24 -12.36
N ILE A 31 1.05 9.29 -11.37
CA ILE A 31 -0.33 9.79 -11.52
C ILE A 31 -0.30 11.31 -11.67
N SER A 32 0.42 11.97 -10.78
CA SER A 32 0.54 13.42 -10.78
C SER A 32 1.78 13.88 -10.04
N ARG A 33 2.15 15.13 -10.31
CA ARG A 33 3.29 15.81 -9.72
C ARG A 33 2.94 17.26 -9.47
N THR A 34 3.17 17.73 -8.25
CA THR A 34 2.90 19.10 -7.81
C THR A 34 4.02 19.58 -6.89
N GLY A 35 4.11 20.89 -6.63
CA GLY A 35 5.08 21.42 -5.68
C GLY A 35 5.48 22.86 -5.94
N SER A 36 6.68 23.20 -5.48
CA SER A 36 7.37 24.47 -5.60
C SER A 36 8.84 24.22 -6.01
N ASN A 37 9.65 25.27 -6.03
CA ASN A 37 11.10 25.17 -6.25
C ASN A 37 11.88 24.52 -5.09
N THR A 38 11.26 24.34 -3.92
CA THR A 38 11.86 23.73 -2.72
C THR A 38 11.22 22.41 -2.31
N GLN A 39 10.04 22.08 -2.82
CA GLN A 39 9.36 20.83 -2.53
C GLN A 39 8.71 20.27 -3.77
N ILE A 40 8.77 18.96 -3.95
CA ILE A 40 7.98 18.23 -4.94
C ILE A 40 7.20 17.12 -4.24
N VAL A 41 5.97 16.93 -4.68
CA VAL A 41 5.09 15.83 -4.28
C VAL A 41 4.75 15.04 -5.53
N ILE A 42 4.98 13.74 -5.49
CA ILE A 42 4.73 12.81 -6.59
C ILE A 42 3.74 11.76 -6.09
N ASN A 43 2.62 11.63 -6.80
CA ASN A 43 1.65 10.57 -6.58
C ASN A 43 1.92 9.44 -7.55
N LEU A 44 2.04 8.23 -7.03
CA LEU A 44 2.37 7.02 -7.76
C LEU A 44 1.21 6.03 -7.65
N GLY A 45 0.83 5.42 -8.77
CA GLY A 45 -0.14 4.34 -8.82
C GLY A 45 0.54 3.04 -9.18
N HIS A 46 0.24 1.98 -8.45
CA HIS A 46 0.56 0.62 -8.86
C HIS A 46 -0.61 0.04 -9.63
N ILE A 47 -0.36 -0.44 -10.84
CA ILE A 47 -1.36 -1.00 -11.73
C ILE A 47 -1.75 -2.38 -11.21
N ASP A 48 -3.06 -2.57 -10.96
CA ASP A 48 -3.59 -3.82 -10.44
C ASP A 48 -3.36 -4.97 -11.44
N PRO A 49 -2.55 -5.98 -11.08
CA PRO A 49 -2.27 -7.11 -11.98
C PRO A 49 -3.52 -7.99 -12.21
N GLU A 50 -4.51 -7.97 -11.32
CA GLU A 50 -5.74 -8.77 -11.45
C GLU A 50 -6.67 -8.25 -12.57
N ASN A 51 -6.47 -7.02 -13.04
CA ASN A 51 -7.13 -6.51 -14.24
C ASN A 51 -6.70 -7.24 -15.52
N GLN A 52 -5.58 -7.98 -15.48
CA GLN A 52 -5.07 -8.81 -16.58
C GLN A 52 -5.09 -10.31 -16.23
N ALA A 53 -5.76 -10.69 -15.14
CA ALA A 53 -5.87 -12.09 -14.75
C ALA A 53 -6.72 -12.87 -15.76
N ASN A 54 -6.39 -14.14 -15.94
CA ASN A 54 -7.14 -15.06 -16.78
C ASN A 54 -8.57 -15.20 -16.22
N SER A 55 -9.57 -14.83 -17.01
CA SER A 55 -10.98 -14.82 -16.58
C SER A 55 -11.47 -16.18 -16.07
N ILE A 56 -10.94 -17.27 -16.63
CA ILE A 56 -11.24 -18.64 -16.23
C ILE A 56 -10.82 -18.90 -14.78
N LEU A 57 -9.67 -18.36 -14.35
CA LEU A 57 -9.17 -18.52 -12.98
C LEU A 57 -9.90 -17.65 -11.97
N VAL A 58 -10.45 -16.50 -12.38
CA VAL A 58 -11.06 -15.54 -11.46
C VAL A 58 -12.56 -15.74 -11.25
N SER A 59 -13.23 -16.50 -12.13
CA SER A 59 -14.67 -16.78 -12.00
C SER A 59 -15.02 -17.80 -10.91
N GLY A 60 -14.03 -18.51 -10.36
CA GLY A 60 -14.30 -19.68 -9.52
C GLY A 60 -14.97 -20.81 -10.32
N GLN A 61 -15.19 -21.97 -9.68
CA GLN A 61 -15.57 -23.24 -10.32
C GLN A 61 -16.71 -23.09 -11.34
N THR A 62 -16.35 -23.14 -12.62
CA THR A 62 -17.27 -23.46 -13.70
C THR A 62 -17.07 -24.94 -14.00
N THR A 63 -18.06 -25.75 -13.69
CA THR A 63 -18.09 -27.16 -14.06
C THR A 63 -18.91 -27.29 -15.33
N ALA A 64 -18.28 -27.68 -16.44
CA ALA A 64 -18.97 -28.00 -17.68
C ALA A 64 -18.92 -29.51 -17.90
N ASN A 65 -20.07 -30.09 -18.22
CA ASN A 65 -20.17 -31.48 -18.68
C ASN A 65 -20.28 -31.46 -20.21
N VAL A 66 -19.32 -32.08 -20.88
CA VAL A 66 -19.35 -32.26 -22.34
C VAL A 66 -19.12 -33.74 -22.61
N ASP A 67 -20.11 -34.41 -23.20
CA ASP A 67 -20.01 -35.78 -23.71
C ASP A 67 -19.40 -36.83 -22.73
N GLY A 68 -19.72 -36.72 -21.44
CA GLY A 68 -19.23 -37.65 -20.40
C GLY A 68 -17.87 -37.27 -19.78
N GLU A 69 -17.27 -36.16 -20.23
CA GLU A 69 -16.12 -35.53 -19.61
C GLU A 69 -16.56 -34.33 -18.77
N THR A 70 -16.09 -34.27 -17.53
CA THR A 70 -16.30 -33.12 -16.64
C THR A 70 -15.05 -32.26 -16.67
N VAL A 71 -15.16 -30.98 -17.03
CA VAL A 71 -14.08 -30.02 -16.86
C VAL A 71 -14.37 -29.19 -15.61
N SER A 72 -13.47 -29.24 -14.63
CA SER A 72 -13.55 -28.47 -13.39
C SER A 72 -12.42 -27.44 -13.33
N VAL A 73 -12.75 -26.18 -13.11
CA VAL A 73 -11.77 -25.10 -13.00
C VAL A 73 -11.58 -24.72 -11.54
N HIS A 74 -10.37 -24.88 -11.02
CA HIS A 74 -10.03 -24.43 -9.68
C HIS A 74 -9.54 -22.99 -9.78
N GLY A 75 -10.39 -22.08 -9.32
CA GLY A 75 -10.11 -20.66 -9.36
C GLY A 75 -9.05 -20.25 -8.33
N ILE A 76 -8.44 -19.10 -8.56
CA ILE A 76 -7.71 -18.38 -7.53
C ILE A 76 -8.72 -17.61 -6.66
N ALA A 77 -8.36 -17.31 -5.41
CA ALA A 77 -9.10 -16.34 -4.61
C ALA A 77 -8.54 -14.93 -4.92
N PRO A 78 -9.10 -14.18 -5.89
CA PRO A 78 -8.64 -12.82 -6.16
C PRO A 78 -8.82 -11.95 -4.91
N LYS A 79 -7.98 -10.92 -4.74
CA LYS A 79 -8.29 -9.85 -3.77
C LYS A 79 -9.53 -9.07 -4.21
N GLY A 80 -9.87 -9.12 -5.50
CA GLY A 80 -10.97 -8.41 -6.10
C GLY A 80 -10.52 -7.02 -6.55
N THR A 81 -10.99 -6.59 -7.73
CA THR A 81 -10.63 -5.29 -8.30
C THR A 81 -11.79 -4.32 -8.21
N MET A 82 -11.48 -3.02 -8.06
CA MET A 82 -12.53 -2.00 -8.08
C MET A 82 -13.28 -1.98 -9.42
N THR A 83 -12.61 -2.32 -10.52
CA THR A 83 -13.24 -2.53 -11.83
C THR A 83 -14.33 -3.60 -11.76
N LYS A 84 -14.00 -4.79 -11.23
CA LYS A 84 -14.98 -5.89 -11.09
C LYS A 84 -16.10 -5.54 -10.13
N PHE A 85 -15.80 -4.83 -9.05
CA PHE A 85 -16.81 -4.34 -8.10
C PHE A 85 -17.83 -3.43 -8.82
N PHE A 86 -17.37 -2.41 -9.54
CA PHE A 86 -18.27 -1.53 -10.27
C PHE A 86 -19.04 -2.25 -11.37
N ASP A 87 -18.40 -3.15 -12.11
CA ASP A 87 -19.09 -3.95 -13.14
C ASP A 87 -20.20 -4.83 -12.53
N SER A 88 -19.96 -5.40 -11.35
CA SER A 88 -20.94 -6.22 -10.63
C SER A 88 -22.11 -5.37 -10.14
N MET A 89 -21.82 -4.19 -9.58
CA MET A 89 -22.83 -3.23 -9.14
C MET A 89 -23.68 -2.73 -10.31
N THR A 90 -23.08 -2.44 -11.47
CA THR A 90 -23.81 -2.06 -12.68
C THR A 90 -24.76 -3.16 -13.14
N LYS A 91 -24.32 -4.43 -13.11
CA LYS A 91 -25.18 -5.59 -13.45
C LYS A 91 -26.33 -5.75 -12.46
N MET A 92 -26.07 -5.68 -11.16
CA MET A 92 -27.12 -5.79 -10.13
C MET A 92 -28.12 -4.62 -10.17
N ALA A 93 -27.65 -3.42 -10.50
CA ALA A 93 -28.54 -2.28 -10.73
C ALA A 93 -29.42 -2.51 -11.97
N ALA A 94 -28.86 -3.08 -13.05
CA ALA A 94 -29.63 -3.40 -14.26
C ALA A 94 -30.69 -4.48 -14.05
N THR A 95 -30.49 -5.41 -13.10
CA THR A 95 -31.50 -6.43 -12.74
C THR A 95 -32.58 -5.92 -11.80
N GLY A 96 -32.50 -4.67 -11.32
CA GLY A 96 -33.43 -4.10 -10.35
C GLY A 96 -33.26 -4.63 -8.92
N TRP A 97 -32.18 -5.37 -8.64
CA TRP A 97 -31.91 -5.92 -7.31
C TRP A 97 -31.41 -4.87 -6.31
N MET A 98 -30.98 -3.72 -6.82
CA MET A 98 -30.50 -2.60 -6.02
C MET A 98 -31.50 -1.44 -6.07
N GLU A 99 -32.45 -1.43 -5.13
CA GLU A 99 -33.44 -0.37 -5.04
C GLU A 99 -32.76 1.01 -4.91
N GLY A 100 -33.20 1.98 -5.73
CA GLY A 100 -32.63 3.33 -5.76
C GLY A 100 -31.27 3.46 -6.47
N TYR A 101 -30.77 2.41 -7.12
CA TYR A 101 -29.58 2.44 -7.96
C TYR A 101 -29.91 2.05 -9.39
N THR A 102 -29.50 2.89 -10.34
CA THR A 102 -29.53 2.60 -11.78
C THR A 102 -28.11 2.45 -12.31
N PRO A 103 -27.90 1.77 -13.45
CA PRO A 103 -26.60 1.72 -14.13
C PRO A 103 -25.94 3.11 -14.30
N GLU A 104 -26.71 4.15 -14.59
CA GLU A 104 -26.23 5.53 -14.74
C GLU A 104 -25.73 6.11 -13.41
N LYS A 105 -26.45 5.84 -12.32
CA LYS A 105 -26.03 6.26 -10.98
C LYS A 105 -24.74 5.56 -10.57
N ILE A 106 -24.60 4.26 -10.84
CA ILE A 106 -23.35 3.52 -10.60
C ILE A 106 -22.21 4.09 -11.45
N SER A 107 -22.46 4.41 -12.72
CA SER A 107 -21.47 5.05 -13.59
C SER A 107 -20.99 6.41 -13.06
N SER A 108 -21.90 7.23 -12.52
CA SER A 108 -21.56 8.48 -11.86
C SER A 108 -20.68 8.26 -10.62
N ILE A 109 -21.04 7.30 -9.76
CA ILE A 109 -20.24 6.93 -8.58
C ILE A 109 -18.85 6.45 -8.99
N ARG A 110 -18.75 5.60 -10.03
CA ARG A 110 -17.47 5.11 -10.57
C ARG A 110 -16.60 6.26 -11.08
N LYS A 111 -17.19 7.23 -11.79
CA LYS A 111 -16.48 8.43 -12.25
C LYS A 111 -15.97 9.26 -11.07
N ASP A 112 -16.79 9.47 -10.05
CA ASP A 112 -16.39 10.18 -8.84
C ASP A 112 -15.28 9.44 -8.08
N PHE A 113 -15.38 8.12 -7.94
CA PHE A 113 -14.32 7.29 -7.36
C PHE A 113 -12.99 7.45 -8.11
N ASN A 114 -13.03 7.29 -9.43
CA ASN A 114 -11.86 7.37 -10.29
C ASN A 114 -11.18 8.75 -10.33
N THR A 115 -11.93 9.81 -10.00
CA THR A 115 -11.43 11.20 -10.05
C THR A 115 -11.07 11.77 -8.67
N LYS A 116 -11.78 11.36 -7.62
CA LYS A 116 -11.66 11.94 -6.27
C LYS A 116 -10.97 11.04 -5.26
N ILE A 117 -11.01 9.72 -5.46
CA ILE A 117 -10.49 8.75 -4.48
C ILE A 117 -9.27 8.04 -5.05
N MET A 118 -9.46 7.16 -6.03
CA MET A 118 -8.40 6.40 -6.68
C MET A 118 -8.91 5.89 -8.02
N ASN A 119 -8.07 5.92 -9.05
CA ASN A 119 -8.44 5.27 -10.31
C ASN A 119 -8.47 3.75 -10.08
N GLU A 120 -9.59 3.11 -10.41
CA GLU A 120 -9.85 1.68 -10.24
C GLU A 120 -8.85 0.76 -10.96
N LYS A 121 -8.05 1.29 -11.90
CA LYS A 121 -6.96 0.52 -12.51
C LYS A 121 -5.81 0.25 -11.54
N TYR A 122 -5.78 0.95 -10.40
CA TYR A 122 -4.76 0.81 -9.38
C TYR A 122 -5.24 -0.05 -8.22
N ASP A 123 -4.38 -0.95 -7.73
CA ASP A 123 -4.56 -1.67 -6.46
C ASP A 123 -3.97 -0.88 -5.28
N THR A 124 -3.09 0.08 -5.59
CA THR A 124 -2.44 0.95 -4.62
C THR A 124 -2.14 2.32 -5.21
N SER A 125 -2.28 3.35 -4.38
CA SER A 125 -1.82 4.71 -4.67
C SER A 125 -1.02 5.21 -3.47
N VAL A 126 0.19 5.68 -3.73
CA VAL A 126 1.08 6.22 -2.71
C VAL A 126 1.66 7.56 -3.12
N MET A 127 2.08 8.31 -2.11
CA MET A 127 2.67 9.63 -2.28
C MET A 127 4.11 9.59 -1.78
N VAL A 128 4.98 10.31 -2.47
CA VAL A 128 6.32 10.68 -1.98
C VAL A 128 6.50 12.19 -2.09
N SER A 129 6.96 12.79 -1.01
CA SER A 129 7.35 14.20 -0.94
C SER A 129 8.86 14.29 -0.79
N ILE A 130 9.47 15.19 -1.55
CA ILE A 130 10.90 15.48 -1.49
C ILE A 130 11.04 16.97 -1.26
N THR A 131 11.57 17.34 -0.10
CA THR A 131 11.80 18.74 0.27
C THR A 131 13.29 19.01 0.32
N ARG A 132 13.74 20.03 -0.42
CA ARG A 132 15.09 20.58 -0.37
C ARG A 132 15.15 21.68 0.69
N PHE A 133 16.08 21.55 1.61
CA PHE A 133 16.43 22.59 2.56
C PHE A 133 17.69 23.33 2.12
N ASP A 134 17.93 24.51 2.71
CA ASP A 134 19.08 25.35 2.40
C ASP A 134 20.42 24.75 2.85
N SER A 135 20.38 23.81 3.79
CA SER A 135 21.56 23.11 4.29
C SER A 135 21.25 21.69 4.78
N VAL A 136 22.31 20.88 4.89
CA VAL A 136 22.24 19.55 5.53
C VAL A 136 21.80 19.65 6.99
N GLY A 137 22.19 20.72 7.69
CA GLY A 137 21.78 20.98 9.07
C GLY A 137 20.27 21.21 9.20
N SER A 138 19.71 22.05 8.33
CA SER A 138 18.27 22.30 8.28
C SER A 138 17.49 21.02 7.96
N ALA A 139 17.96 20.19 7.02
CA ALA A 139 17.34 18.91 6.72
C ALA A 139 17.40 17.93 7.93
N LYS A 140 18.48 17.97 8.70
CA LYS A 140 18.63 17.18 9.93
C LYS A 140 17.64 17.61 11.02
N ASP A 141 17.46 18.91 11.22
CA ASP A 141 16.44 19.42 12.16
C ASP A 141 15.02 19.00 11.71
N ALA A 142 14.75 19.05 10.40
CA ALA A 142 13.47 18.61 9.84
C ALA A 142 13.24 17.10 10.00
N LEU A 143 14.30 16.27 9.91
CA LEU A 143 14.24 14.85 10.22
C LEU A 143 13.93 14.63 11.71
N GLU A 144 14.61 15.35 12.62
CA GLU A 144 14.36 15.27 14.06
C GLU A 144 12.92 15.62 14.43
N ASN A 145 12.35 16.61 13.75
CA ASN A 145 10.96 17.01 13.94
C ASN A 145 9.94 15.87 13.70
N GLN A 146 10.27 14.87 12.86
CA GLN A 146 9.39 13.72 12.62
C GLN A 146 9.21 12.85 13.86
N MET A 147 10.17 12.85 14.79
CA MET A 147 10.04 12.19 16.10
C MET A 147 9.48 13.12 17.15
N THR A 148 9.87 14.41 17.09
CA THR A 148 9.47 15.41 18.09
C THR A 148 7.97 15.70 18.03
N LEU A 149 7.37 15.79 16.84
CA LEU A 149 5.95 16.09 16.70
C LEU A 149 5.05 15.09 17.47
N PRO A 150 5.15 13.76 17.23
CA PRO A 150 4.26 12.80 17.90
C PRO A 150 4.54 12.65 19.40
N THR A 151 5.76 12.96 19.87
CA THR A 151 6.16 12.72 21.28
C THR A 151 6.05 13.97 22.15
N GLN A 152 6.46 15.13 21.63
CA GLN A 152 6.57 16.39 22.37
C GLN A 152 5.58 17.46 21.89
N GLY A 153 5.07 17.34 20.66
CA GLY A 153 4.09 18.26 20.08
C GLY A 153 4.70 19.39 19.24
N PHE A 154 3.82 20.18 18.63
CA PHE A 154 4.17 21.27 17.70
C PHE A 154 5.07 22.34 18.33
N GLY A 155 4.85 22.68 19.59
CA GLY A 155 5.65 23.71 20.25
C GLY A 155 7.13 23.31 20.46
N ALA A 156 7.42 22.01 20.46
CA ALA A 156 8.78 21.49 20.64
C ALA A 156 9.58 21.39 19.34
N LEU A 157 8.93 21.59 18.18
CA LEU A 157 9.59 21.51 16.89
C LEU A 157 10.64 22.59 16.74
N LYS A 158 11.77 22.23 16.14
CA LYS A 158 12.75 23.22 15.68
C LYS A 158 12.26 23.83 14.38
N ILE A 159 12.55 25.12 14.16
CA ILE A 159 12.43 25.68 12.82
C ILE A 159 13.70 25.28 12.05
N PRO A 160 13.60 24.53 10.94
CA PRO A 160 14.78 24.06 10.21
C PRO A 160 15.74 25.18 9.86
N GLY A 161 16.97 25.14 10.38
CA GLY A 161 18.01 26.15 10.12
C GLY A 161 17.93 27.41 10.98
N ALA A 162 17.06 27.47 11.99
CA ALA A 162 17.00 28.58 12.94
C ALA A 162 17.32 28.12 14.37
N ASP A 163 17.74 29.07 15.20
CA ASP A 163 18.02 28.81 16.61
C ASP A 163 16.71 28.73 17.41
N GLY A 164 16.49 27.56 18.04
CA GLY A 164 15.39 27.35 18.97
C GLY A 164 14.16 26.67 18.39
N LYS A 165 13.08 26.69 19.18
CA LYS A 165 11.82 26.00 18.89
C LYS A 165 10.78 26.95 18.31
N VAL A 166 9.74 26.41 17.68
CA VAL A 166 8.61 27.16 17.13
C VAL A 166 8.02 28.14 18.16
N THR A 167 7.89 27.72 19.43
CA THR A 167 7.41 28.61 20.50
C THR A 167 8.26 29.86 20.69
N ASN A 168 9.58 29.72 20.57
CA ASN A 168 10.52 30.83 20.75
C ASN A 168 10.37 31.88 19.65
N TYR A 169 9.82 31.50 18.49
CA TYR A 169 9.71 32.36 17.33
C TYR A 169 8.53 33.34 17.41
N PHE A 170 7.45 32.95 18.09
CA PHE A 170 6.32 33.87 18.34
C PHE A 170 6.70 35.03 19.28
N ASP A 171 7.73 34.82 20.10
CA ASP A 171 8.25 35.83 21.02
C ASP A 171 9.38 36.67 20.41
N ASN A 172 9.75 36.43 19.15
CA ASN A 172 10.75 37.21 18.43
C ASN A 172 10.22 38.62 18.10
N GLU A 173 10.98 39.67 18.45
CA GLU A 173 10.59 41.08 18.23
C GLU A 173 10.24 41.41 16.78
N TYR A 174 10.90 40.80 15.80
CA TYR A 174 10.55 40.98 14.39
C TYR A 174 9.17 40.40 14.06
N VAL A 175 8.88 39.20 14.56
CA VAL A 175 7.60 38.53 14.33
C VAL A 175 6.46 39.29 14.99
N LYS A 176 6.68 39.84 16.19
CA LYS A 176 5.69 40.66 16.91
C LYS A 176 5.20 41.87 16.12
N GLN A 177 5.93 42.32 15.10
CA GLN A 177 5.52 43.42 14.20
C GLN A 177 4.41 43.00 13.21
N TYR A 178 4.30 41.70 12.91
CA TYR A 178 3.36 41.18 11.90
C TYR A 178 2.16 40.44 12.49
N ILE A 179 2.22 40.06 13.77
CA ILE A 179 1.13 39.35 14.45
C ILE A 179 0.75 40.03 15.76
N SER A 180 -0.56 40.25 15.96
CA SER A 180 -1.07 40.84 17.19
C SER A 180 -0.93 39.89 18.38
N GLU A 181 -1.02 40.43 19.60
CA GLU A 181 -0.97 39.60 20.81
C GLU A 181 -2.10 38.55 20.86
N ASP A 182 -3.30 38.92 20.43
CA ASP A 182 -4.45 38.01 20.37
C ASP A 182 -4.24 36.89 19.34
N GLN A 183 -3.66 37.21 18.18
CA GLN A 183 -3.29 36.18 17.18
C GLN A 183 -2.22 35.22 17.74
N ARG A 184 -1.24 35.72 18.49
CA ARG A 184 -0.24 34.86 19.15
C ARG A 184 -0.87 33.92 20.17
N LYS A 185 -1.77 34.43 21.01
CA LYS A 185 -2.51 33.62 22.00
C LYS A 185 -3.31 32.52 21.30
N LEU A 186 -4.07 32.89 20.26
CA LEU A 186 -4.84 31.94 19.46
C LEU A 186 -3.97 30.85 18.83
N LEU A 187 -2.85 31.21 18.19
CA LEU A 187 -1.92 30.25 17.59
C LEU A 187 -1.31 29.32 18.63
N SER A 188 -0.93 29.86 19.80
CA SER A 188 -0.40 29.08 20.92
C SER A 188 -1.40 28.03 21.42
N GLU A 189 -2.66 28.44 21.61
CA GLU A 189 -3.74 27.54 22.02
C GLU A 189 -4.03 26.47 20.97
N MET A 190 -4.09 26.85 19.69
CA MET A 190 -4.29 25.92 18.58
C MET A 190 -3.17 24.88 18.51
N MET A 191 -1.91 25.28 18.62
CA MET A 191 -0.78 24.34 18.63
C MET A 191 -0.81 23.43 19.84
N LYS A 192 -1.17 23.95 21.03
CA LYS A 192 -1.30 23.14 22.24
C LYS A 192 -2.38 22.07 22.06
N LYS A 193 -3.57 22.45 21.58
CA LYS A 193 -4.67 21.52 21.32
C LYS A 193 -4.28 20.47 20.29
N ALA A 194 -3.72 20.88 19.14
CA ALA A 194 -3.26 19.97 18.10
C ALA A 194 -2.17 19.01 18.61
N SER A 195 -1.25 19.50 19.46
CA SER A 195 -0.19 18.68 20.07
C SER A 195 -0.77 17.59 20.97
N GLU A 196 -1.74 17.93 21.82
CA GLU A 196 -2.38 16.96 22.70
C GLU A 196 -3.18 15.92 21.92
N GLU A 197 -3.92 16.34 20.89
CA GLU A 197 -4.61 15.40 19.99
C GLU A 197 -3.65 14.41 19.32
N TYR A 198 -2.49 14.89 18.87
CA TYR A 198 -1.47 14.03 18.24
C TYR A 198 -0.83 13.06 19.24
N LYS A 199 -0.52 13.52 20.46
CA LYS A 199 0.04 12.69 21.54
C LYS A 199 -0.95 11.61 21.98
N VAL A 200 -2.24 11.95 22.10
CA VAL A 200 -3.29 10.99 22.46
C VAL A 200 -3.38 9.88 21.42
N LYS A 201 -3.42 10.23 20.11
CA LYS A 201 -3.43 9.24 19.03
C LYS A 201 -2.20 8.33 19.05
N THR A 202 -1.02 8.93 19.23
CA THR A 202 0.27 8.23 19.32
C THR A 202 0.28 7.21 20.47
N LYS A 203 -0.13 7.63 21.67
CA LYS A 203 -0.23 6.76 22.85
C LYS A 203 -1.28 5.66 22.68
N ALA A 204 -2.44 5.99 22.10
CA ALA A 204 -3.51 5.02 21.89
C ALA A 204 -3.11 3.86 20.98
N HIS A 205 -2.18 4.10 20.04
CA HIS A 205 -1.68 3.10 19.12
C HIS A 205 -0.33 2.50 19.56
N ASN A 206 0.13 2.82 20.78
CA ASN A 206 1.44 2.44 21.32
C ASN A 206 2.59 2.67 20.31
N MET A 207 2.57 3.82 19.62
CA MET A 207 3.56 4.09 18.57
C MET A 207 4.87 4.60 19.17
N ASN A 208 5.98 3.92 18.88
CA ASN A 208 7.32 4.38 19.21
C ASN A 208 8.01 4.94 17.96
N PHE A 209 8.78 6.02 18.11
CA PHE A 209 9.57 6.64 17.04
C PHE A 209 11.05 6.63 17.41
N TYR A 210 11.90 6.27 16.45
CA TYR A 210 13.35 6.20 16.65
C TYR A 210 14.12 6.52 15.38
N LYS A 211 15.40 6.89 15.53
CA LYS A 211 16.32 7.07 14.41
C LYS A 211 16.98 5.74 14.06
N ASP A 212 17.11 5.48 12.78
CA ASP A 212 17.88 4.36 12.24
C ASP A 212 18.37 4.72 10.83
N THR A 213 18.73 3.73 10.03
CA THR A 213 19.14 3.85 8.65
C THR A 213 18.23 3.06 7.72
N VAL A 214 17.90 3.66 6.57
CA VAL A 214 17.16 3.00 5.48
C VAL A 214 17.91 3.26 4.19
N CYS A 215 18.20 2.21 3.41
CA CYS A 215 19.02 2.28 2.20
C CYS A 215 20.40 2.94 2.43
N GLY A 216 20.94 2.89 3.66
CA GLY A 216 22.20 3.52 4.04
C GLY A 216 22.11 5.01 4.44
N TYR A 217 20.90 5.57 4.54
CA TYR A 217 20.68 6.98 4.87
C TYR A 217 19.97 7.16 6.21
N PRO A 218 20.27 8.24 6.97
CA PRO A 218 19.56 8.55 8.21
C PRO A 218 18.05 8.61 7.99
N ALA A 219 17.30 7.93 8.85
CA ALA A 219 15.86 7.81 8.74
C ALA A 219 15.20 7.91 10.12
N VAL A 220 13.92 8.28 10.11
CA VAL A 220 13.03 8.13 11.27
C VAL A 220 12.08 6.98 10.96
N LEU A 221 12.05 6.02 11.88
CA LEU A 221 11.17 4.87 11.84
C LEU A 221 10.12 4.98 12.93
N SER A 222 8.99 4.33 12.70
CA SER A 222 7.94 4.10 13.68
C SER A 222 7.73 2.60 13.89
N GLU A 223 7.42 2.18 15.11
CA GLU A 223 6.89 0.84 15.38
C GLU A 223 5.58 0.92 16.16
N ILE A 224 4.71 -0.06 15.94
CA ILE A 224 3.51 -0.30 16.73
C ILE A 224 3.44 -1.78 17.10
N ASP A 225 2.75 -2.11 18.18
CA ASP A 225 2.42 -3.51 18.48
C ASP A 225 1.57 -4.10 17.35
N ASN A 226 1.87 -5.32 16.95
CA ASN A 226 1.10 -6.00 15.93
C ASN A 226 -0.17 -6.63 16.54
N PRO A 227 -1.38 -6.16 16.21
CA PRO A 227 -2.61 -6.70 16.78
C PRO A 227 -2.83 -8.17 16.39
N GLU A 228 -2.34 -8.63 15.23
CA GLU A 228 -2.43 -10.04 14.85
C GLU A 228 -1.54 -10.94 15.71
N TYR A 229 -0.35 -10.45 16.09
CA TYR A 229 0.51 -11.17 17.04
C TYR A 229 -0.15 -11.27 18.42
N LEU A 230 -0.71 -10.18 18.93
CA LEU A 230 -1.42 -10.17 20.21
C LEU A 230 -2.63 -11.12 20.20
N ARG A 231 -3.43 -11.12 19.12
CA ARG A 231 -4.55 -12.06 18.92
C ARG A 231 -4.08 -13.51 18.96
N GLN A 232 -2.99 -13.84 18.28
CA GLN A 232 -2.46 -15.19 18.28
C GLN A 232 -1.94 -15.63 19.65
N GLU A 233 -1.23 -14.76 20.37
CA GLU A 233 -0.75 -15.03 21.72
C GLU A 233 -1.91 -15.22 22.72
N GLU A 234 -2.98 -14.42 22.61
CA GLU A 234 -4.20 -14.62 23.41
C GLU A 234 -4.90 -15.94 23.08
N ALA A 235 -5.01 -16.29 21.80
CA ALA A 235 -5.62 -17.55 21.38
C ALA A 235 -4.89 -18.78 21.92
N LYS A 236 -3.55 -18.74 22.00
CA LYS A 236 -2.74 -19.81 22.61
C LYS A 236 -3.00 -19.99 24.10
N LYS A 237 -3.41 -18.94 24.81
CA LYS A 237 -3.72 -18.98 26.26
C LYS A 237 -5.12 -19.54 26.54
N ARG A 238 -6.03 -19.51 25.57
CA ARG A 238 -7.36 -20.10 25.73
C ARG A 238 -7.25 -21.62 25.70
N PRO A 239 -7.93 -22.35 26.61
CA PRO A 239 -8.00 -23.80 26.52
C PRO A 239 -8.52 -24.18 25.13
N LYS A 240 -7.85 -25.13 24.46
CA LYS A 240 -8.33 -25.64 23.18
C LYS A 240 -9.78 -26.07 23.36
N PRO A 241 -10.73 -25.57 22.55
CA PRO A 241 -12.09 -26.05 22.64
C PRO A 241 -12.06 -27.57 22.50
N THR A 242 -12.76 -28.27 23.40
CA THR A 242 -12.93 -29.71 23.30
C THR A 242 -13.71 -29.97 22.02
N VAL A 243 -13.00 -30.32 20.96
CA VAL A 243 -13.60 -30.63 19.67
C VAL A 243 -14.34 -31.95 19.86
N ASP A 244 -15.67 -31.88 19.92
CA ASP A 244 -16.52 -33.05 19.79
C ASP A 244 -16.26 -33.66 18.41
N LYS A 245 -15.62 -34.84 18.39
CA LYS A 245 -15.23 -35.54 17.17
C LYS A 245 -16.42 -35.88 16.27
N ASN A 246 -17.65 -35.80 16.80
CA ASN A 246 -18.88 -36.12 16.08
C ASN A 246 -19.59 -34.89 15.47
N LYS A 247 -19.06 -33.67 15.66
CA LYS A 247 -19.61 -32.47 14.99
C LYS A 247 -18.86 -32.20 13.69
N PHE A 248 -19.59 -32.30 12.59
CA PHE A 248 -19.16 -31.92 11.24
C PHE A 248 -18.74 -30.45 11.25
N GLN A 249 -17.42 -30.17 11.16
CA GLN A 249 -16.93 -28.81 10.96
C GLN A 249 -17.05 -28.47 9.48
N GLY A 250 -18.11 -27.74 9.14
CA GLY A 250 -18.30 -27.16 7.83
C GLY A 250 -17.22 -26.11 7.54
N GLY A 251 -16.16 -26.54 6.88
CA GLY A 251 -15.23 -25.69 6.14
C GLY A 251 -15.02 -26.37 4.80
N GLY A 252 -15.41 -25.71 3.71
CA GLY A 252 -15.25 -26.24 2.36
C GLY A 252 -13.78 -26.50 2.08
N PHE A 253 -13.36 -27.74 2.29
CA PHE A 253 -12.02 -28.21 1.95
C PHE A 253 -12.08 -28.59 0.48
N ASP A 254 -11.32 -27.90 -0.38
CA ASP A 254 -11.15 -28.38 -1.76
C ASP A 254 -10.50 -29.77 -1.68
N PRO A 255 -11.17 -30.85 -2.11
CA PRO A 255 -10.64 -32.20 -2.02
C PRO A 255 -9.27 -32.34 -2.70
N LEU A 256 -8.98 -31.51 -3.71
CA LEU A 256 -7.69 -31.48 -4.39
C LEU A 256 -6.56 -30.88 -3.55
N ALA A 257 -6.86 -29.99 -2.60
CA ALA A 257 -5.88 -29.49 -1.64
C ALA A 257 -5.37 -30.64 -0.75
N GLY A 258 -6.27 -31.54 -0.33
CA GLY A 258 -5.95 -32.74 0.43
C GLY A 258 -5.16 -33.79 -0.36
N LYS A 259 -5.36 -33.85 -1.69
CA LYS A 259 -4.60 -34.71 -2.62
C LYS A 259 -3.23 -34.13 -3.01
N GLY A 260 -2.92 -32.89 -2.61
CA GLY A 260 -1.66 -32.22 -2.94
C GLY A 260 -1.53 -31.81 -4.41
N VAL A 261 -2.66 -31.68 -5.11
CA VAL A 261 -2.71 -31.30 -6.53
C VAL A 261 -2.67 -29.78 -6.70
N LEU A 262 -3.23 -29.02 -5.76
CA LEU A 262 -3.15 -27.57 -5.76
C LEU A 262 -1.78 -27.08 -5.26
N PRO A 263 -1.25 -25.97 -5.82
CA PRO A 263 -0.04 -25.33 -5.34
C PRO A 263 -0.06 -25.13 -3.81
N LYS A 264 0.96 -25.64 -3.12
CA LYS A 264 0.99 -25.61 -1.66
C LYS A 264 1.42 -24.25 -1.15
N LYS A 265 0.48 -23.51 -0.57
CA LYS A 265 0.79 -22.33 0.25
C LYS A 265 1.77 -22.75 1.35
N SER A 266 2.92 -22.09 1.40
CA SER A 266 3.82 -22.19 2.54
C SER A 266 3.05 -21.87 3.81
N LYS A 267 3.31 -22.59 4.91
CA LYS A 267 2.71 -22.26 6.20
C LYS A 267 3.00 -20.79 6.50
N PRO A 268 1.98 -19.97 6.81
CA PRO A 268 2.22 -18.58 7.13
C PRO A 268 3.18 -18.52 8.32
N LEU A 269 4.20 -17.69 8.20
CA LEU A 269 5.06 -17.37 9.33
C LEU A 269 4.19 -16.73 10.43
N PRO A 270 4.53 -16.94 11.71
CA PRO A 270 3.88 -16.18 12.76
C PRO A 270 4.04 -14.68 12.48
N PRO A 271 3.00 -13.87 12.72
CA PRO A 271 3.07 -12.43 12.57
C PRO A 271 4.21 -11.89 13.45
N GLU A 272 4.90 -10.86 12.97
CA GLU A 272 5.92 -10.20 13.77
C GLU A 272 5.31 -9.53 15.00
N LYS A 273 6.07 -9.42 16.09
CA LYS A 273 5.61 -8.79 17.34
C LYS A 273 5.19 -7.34 17.14
N THR A 274 5.93 -6.62 16.30
CA THR A 274 5.69 -5.21 15.99
C THR A 274 5.58 -5.02 14.49
N ILE A 275 4.84 -4.00 14.08
CA ILE A 275 4.78 -3.52 12.70
C ILE A 275 5.68 -2.30 12.63
N LYS A 276 6.61 -2.29 11.67
CA LYS A 276 7.52 -1.17 11.42
C LYS A 276 7.03 -0.33 10.25
N GLY A 277 7.38 0.95 10.25
CA GLY A 277 7.15 1.88 9.15
C GLY A 277 8.29 2.89 9.04
N CYS A 278 8.56 3.37 7.83
CA CYS A 278 9.50 4.47 7.61
C CYS A 278 8.72 5.77 7.46
N VAL A 279 9.05 6.75 8.30
CA VAL A 279 8.37 8.06 8.33
C VAL A 279 9.08 9.03 7.39
N ALA A 280 10.41 9.06 7.45
CA ALA A 280 11.23 9.97 6.66
C ALA A 280 12.66 9.46 6.47
N ILE A 281 13.30 9.88 5.37
CA ILE A 281 14.71 9.62 5.06
C ILE A 281 15.40 10.95 4.72
N GLN A 282 16.58 11.20 5.26
CA GLN A 282 17.42 12.35 4.91
C GLN A 282 18.52 11.94 3.92
N ALA A 283 18.57 12.61 2.77
CA ALA A 283 19.63 12.47 1.78
C ALA A 283 20.31 13.84 1.57
N GLY A 284 21.40 14.10 2.29
CA GLY A 284 22.07 15.41 2.27
C GLY A 284 21.15 16.52 2.77
N GLN A 285 20.90 17.52 1.93
CA GLN A 285 19.98 18.64 2.20
C GLN A 285 18.51 18.33 1.88
N TYR A 286 18.19 17.09 1.49
CA TYR A 286 16.85 16.67 1.12
C TYR A 286 16.22 15.82 2.23
N LEU A 287 14.93 16.03 2.48
CA LEU A 287 14.09 15.16 3.28
C LEU A 287 13.04 14.51 2.38
N ILE A 288 12.99 13.18 2.41
CA ILE A 288 12.03 12.36 1.67
C ILE A 288 11.00 11.84 2.67
N THR A 289 9.71 12.04 2.42
CA THR A 289 8.59 11.59 3.27
C THR A 289 7.44 11.06 2.41
N GLY A 290 6.42 10.49 3.04
CA GLY A 290 5.19 10.07 2.36
C GLY A 290 4.89 8.57 2.50
N THR A 291 3.72 8.17 2.03
CA THR A 291 3.20 6.80 2.23
C THR A 291 3.98 5.73 1.48
N LEU A 292 4.74 6.10 0.44
CA LEU A 292 5.66 5.19 -0.24
C LEU A 292 6.67 4.57 0.74
N LEU A 293 7.18 5.34 1.70
CA LEU A 293 8.18 4.88 2.64
C LEU A 293 7.64 3.83 3.62
N SER A 294 6.37 3.96 4.04
CA SER A 294 5.70 2.95 4.87
C SER A 294 5.64 1.58 4.18
N MET A 295 5.55 1.55 2.84
CA MET A 295 5.47 0.28 2.10
C MET A 295 6.74 -0.56 2.19
N LEU A 296 7.90 0.00 2.53
CA LEU A 296 9.17 -0.73 2.69
C LEU A 296 9.06 -1.90 3.69
N PHE A 297 8.25 -1.72 4.74
CA PHE A 297 8.10 -2.71 5.81
C PHE A 297 6.78 -3.46 5.77
N MET A 298 5.75 -2.87 5.15
CA MET A 298 4.40 -3.42 5.12
C MET A 298 4.13 -4.36 3.94
N THR A 299 5.00 -4.37 2.93
CA THR A 299 4.83 -5.21 1.74
C THR A 299 5.54 -6.56 1.90
N PRO A 300 4.98 -7.65 1.32
CA PRO A 300 5.63 -8.95 1.30
C PRO A 300 6.88 -8.91 0.41
N ARG A 301 7.76 -9.89 0.60
CA ARG A 301 8.90 -10.11 -0.30
C ARG A 301 8.41 -10.60 -1.66
N GLY A 302 9.12 -10.27 -2.72
CA GLY A 302 8.76 -10.66 -4.09
C GLY A 302 8.70 -12.17 -4.30
N ASP A 303 9.52 -12.93 -3.58
CA ASP A 303 9.57 -14.40 -3.58
C ASP A 303 8.45 -15.07 -2.75
N THR A 304 7.55 -14.28 -2.14
CA THR A 304 6.40 -14.82 -1.41
C THR A 304 5.48 -15.57 -2.36
N PHE A 305 5.12 -16.81 -2.00
CA PHE A 305 4.24 -17.66 -2.78
C PHE A 305 2.94 -16.95 -3.18
N HIS A 306 2.54 -17.14 -4.44
CA HIS A 306 1.24 -16.75 -4.96
C HIS A 306 0.76 -17.75 -6.02
N GLU A 307 -0.55 -17.91 -6.19
CA GLU A 307 -1.10 -18.70 -7.29
C GLU A 307 -1.06 -17.88 -8.59
N SER A 308 -0.68 -18.47 -9.72
CA SER A 308 -0.53 -17.68 -10.94
C SER A 308 -1.86 -17.09 -11.40
N LEU A 309 -1.85 -15.79 -11.73
CA LEU A 309 -3.01 -15.08 -12.28
C LEU A 309 -3.25 -15.42 -13.75
N LYS A 310 -2.24 -15.99 -14.41
CA LYS A 310 -2.20 -16.11 -15.88
C LYS A 310 -2.00 -17.55 -16.35
N LYS A 311 -1.19 -18.33 -15.64
CA LYS A 311 -0.79 -19.67 -16.06
C LYS A 311 -1.61 -20.74 -15.34
N THR A 312 -1.98 -21.77 -16.08
CA THR A 312 -2.69 -22.94 -15.56
C THR A 312 -1.98 -24.23 -15.93
N ASP A 313 -2.22 -25.26 -15.14
CA ASP A 313 -1.89 -26.65 -15.43
C ASP A 313 -3.17 -27.50 -15.47
N LYS A 314 -3.04 -28.74 -15.93
CA LYS A 314 -4.15 -29.70 -16.01
C LYS A 314 -3.84 -30.95 -15.18
N TYR A 315 -4.77 -31.32 -14.32
CA TYR A 315 -4.76 -32.60 -13.62
C TYR A 315 -5.96 -33.44 -14.09
N ILE A 316 -5.73 -34.70 -14.47
CA ILE A 316 -6.78 -35.58 -14.98
C ILE A 316 -7.07 -36.63 -13.91
N GLU A 317 -8.30 -36.62 -13.39
CA GLU A 317 -8.84 -37.66 -12.52
C GLU A 317 -9.71 -38.60 -13.34
N ARG A 318 -9.56 -39.91 -13.12
CA ARG A 318 -10.38 -40.94 -13.77
C ARG A 318 -11.01 -41.80 -12.69
N GLU A 319 -12.33 -41.86 -12.69
CA GLU A 319 -13.10 -42.63 -11.71
C GLU A 319 -13.95 -43.68 -12.42
N LYS A 320 -14.07 -44.87 -11.82
CA LYS A 320 -14.91 -45.95 -12.32
C LYS A 320 -16.16 -46.07 -11.45
N VAL A 321 -17.32 -45.72 -12.00
CA VAL A 321 -18.61 -45.82 -11.30
C VAL A 321 -19.50 -46.77 -12.09
N GLU A 322 -20.01 -47.81 -11.43
CA GLU A 322 -20.92 -48.82 -12.03
C GLU A 322 -20.40 -49.46 -13.34
N GLY A 323 -19.09 -49.59 -13.48
CA GLY A 323 -18.46 -50.19 -14.67
C GLY A 323 -18.12 -49.21 -15.79
N GLN A 324 -18.63 -47.98 -15.75
CA GLN A 324 -18.31 -46.91 -16.68
C GLN A 324 -17.15 -46.04 -16.15
N MET A 325 -16.30 -45.58 -17.07
CA MET A 325 -15.18 -44.69 -16.75
C MET A 325 -15.61 -43.23 -16.95
N TYR A 326 -15.46 -42.41 -15.92
CA TYR A 326 -15.67 -40.97 -15.96
C TYR A 326 -14.30 -40.28 -15.90
N THR A 327 -14.13 -39.25 -16.73
CA THR A 327 -12.89 -38.45 -16.76
C THR A 327 -13.21 -37.03 -16.34
N THR A 328 -12.50 -36.57 -15.32
CA THR A 328 -12.55 -35.18 -14.85
C THR A 328 -11.22 -34.51 -15.17
N THR A 329 -11.26 -33.45 -15.99
CA THR A 329 -10.09 -32.60 -16.24
C THR A 329 -10.17 -31.38 -15.33
N HIS A 330 -9.24 -31.29 -14.39
CA HIS A 330 -9.07 -30.17 -13.49
C HIS A 330 -8.10 -29.16 -14.09
N VAL A 331 -8.55 -27.92 -14.30
CA VAL A 331 -7.68 -26.79 -14.65
C VAL A 331 -7.31 -26.08 -13.35
N ILE A 332 -6.03 -26.06 -13.01
CA ILE A 332 -5.50 -25.54 -11.74
C ILE A 332 -4.51 -24.40 -11.99
N PRO A 333 -4.38 -23.41 -11.08
CA PRO A 333 -3.33 -22.40 -11.20
C PRO A 333 -1.95 -23.03 -10.99
N VAL A 334 -0.94 -22.50 -11.66
CA VAL A 334 0.47 -22.90 -11.43
C VAL A 334 1.02 -22.14 -10.22
N GLU A 335 1.98 -22.72 -9.51
CA GLU A 335 2.78 -22.03 -8.50
C GLU A 335 3.52 -20.82 -9.09
N SER A 336 3.51 -19.70 -8.36
CA SER A 336 4.14 -18.44 -8.73
C SER A 336 4.52 -17.65 -7.48
N ASN A 337 4.87 -16.38 -7.64
CA ASN A 337 5.18 -15.47 -6.55
C ASN A 337 4.67 -14.05 -6.82
N ILE A 338 4.64 -13.23 -5.76
CA ILE A 338 4.14 -11.85 -5.79
C ILE A 338 4.81 -11.02 -6.90
N ALA A 339 6.14 -11.17 -7.08
CA ALA A 339 6.89 -10.42 -8.09
C ALA A 339 6.56 -10.84 -9.53
N GLU A 340 6.45 -12.14 -9.81
CA GLU A 340 6.10 -12.69 -11.12
C GLU A 340 4.67 -12.33 -11.54
N GLU A 341 3.74 -12.36 -10.58
CA GLU A 341 2.36 -11.95 -10.81
C GLU A 341 2.21 -10.42 -10.90
N GLY A 342 3.24 -9.69 -10.51
CA GLY A 342 3.33 -8.24 -10.68
C GLY A 342 2.55 -7.43 -9.66
N TYR A 343 2.29 -8.01 -8.48
CA TYR A 343 1.78 -7.29 -7.32
C TYR A 343 2.87 -6.39 -6.72
N VAL A 344 2.49 -5.48 -5.82
CA VAL A 344 3.46 -4.71 -5.04
C VAL A 344 4.26 -5.62 -4.09
N TYR A 345 5.60 -5.49 -4.12
CA TYR A 345 6.51 -6.19 -3.22
C TYR A 345 7.65 -5.31 -2.72
N ARG A 346 8.28 -5.73 -1.62
CA ARG A 346 9.29 -4.98 -0.87
C ARG A 346 10.47 -4.52 -1.71
N GLU A 347 11.13 -5.45 -2.39
CA GLU A 347 12.35 -5.19 -3.18
C GLU A 347 12.08 -4.18 -4.32
N GLN A 348 10.84 -4.13 -4.83
CA GLN A 348 10.41 -3.13 -5.81
C GLN A 348 10.35 -1.73 -5.21
N ILE A 349 9.77 -1.59 -4.01
CA ILE A 349 9.68 -0.32 -3.29
C ILE A 349 11.07 0.18 -2.90
N GLU A 350 11.93 -0.71 -2.40
CA GLU A 350 13.34 -0.41 -2.09
C GLU A 350 14.08 0.17 -3.31
N LYS A 351 13.85 -0.40 -4.49
CA LYS A 351 14.42 0.10 -5.75
C LYS A 351 13.89 1.49 -6.10
N ILE A 352 12.59 1.73 -5.99
CA ILE A 352 11.98 3.05 -6.26
C ILE A 352 12.56 4.11 -5.30
N VAL A 353 12.63 3.80 -4.00
CA VAL A 353 13.18 4.71 -2.98
C VAL A 353 14.66 4.98 -3.23
N SER A 354 15.45 3.96 -3.57
CA SER A 354 16.88 4.12 -3.88
C SER A 354 17.09 5.03 -5.09
N ILE A 355 16.29 4.87 -6.16
CA ILE A 355 16.35 5.76 -7.33
C ILE A 355 16.07 7.22 -6.95
N ILE A 356 15.08 7.45 -6.08
CA ILE A 356 14.76 8.81 -5.59
C ILE A 356 15.96 9.39 -4.84
N ILE A 357 16.53 8.64 -3.91
CA ILE A 357 17.69 9.06 -3.11
C ILE A 357 18.89 9.38 -4.01
N ASP A 358 19.21 8.50 -4.95
CA ASP A 358 20.34 8.69 -5.86
C ASP A 358 20.14 9.92 -6.76
N SER A 359 18.91 10.14 -7.22
CA SER A 359 18.58 11.28 -8.08
C SER A 359 18.76 12.63 -7.37
N VAL A 360 18.38 12.72 -6.09
CA VAL A 360 18.54 13.97 -5.32
C VAL A 360 19.97 14.17 -4.84
N LYS A 361 20.74 13.10 -4.63
CA LYS A 361 22.16 13.17 -4.24
C LYS A 361 23.06 13.60 -5.38
N GLY A 362 22.77 13.19 -6.62
CA GLY A 362 23.57 13.50 -7.81
C GLY A 362 23.58 14.99 -8.23
N LYS A 363 22.96 15.88 -7.45
CA LYS A 363 22.84 17.33 -7.73
C LYS A 363 23.64 18.24 -6.79
N ASN A 364 24.52 17.67 -5.95
CA ASN A 364 25.42 18.44 -5.09
C ASN A 364 26.69 18.89 -5.80
#